data_AF-A0A7X4BX30-F1
#
_entry.id   AF-A0A7X4BX30-F1
#
_cell.length_a   1.000
_cell.length_b   1.000
_cell.length_c   1.000
_cell.angle_alpha   90.00
_cell.angle_beta   90.00
_cell.angle_gamma   90.00
#
_symmetry.space_group_name_H-M   'P 1'
#
loop_
_entity.id
_entity.type
_entity.pdbx_description
1 polymer ?
#
loop_
_entity_poly.entity_id
_entity_poly.type
_entity_poly.pdbx_seq_one_letter_code
_entity_poly.pdbx_strand_id
1 'polypeptide(L)'
;MPDNMNFGELEDFIAKMIPQSDPVWPRAGRYIDGIPDEHRQFPEHKSLRAKVHAWMATRSRPRPMWSGITENDLVFEPNSTAFLNWLQRLFGDDLP
;
A
#
# COMPACT_ATOMS: atom_id res chain seq x y z
N MET A 1 -11.76 -2.59 6.52
CA MET A 1 -10.88 -3.64 5.99
C MET A 1 -11.43 -5.03 6.27
N PRO A 2 -11.03 -6.08 5.53
CA PRO A 2 -11.44 -7.47 5.78
C PRO A 2 -11.26 -7.93 7.23
N ASP A 3 -10.40 -7.23 7.96
CA ASP A 3 -10.25 -7.28 9.39
C ASP A 3 -10.48 -5.87 9.97
N ASN A 4 -11.73 -5.56 10.36
CA ASN A 4 -12.10 -4.30 11.01
C ASN A 4 -11.67 -4.27 12.50
N MET A 5 -10.97 -5.30 12.98
CA MET A 5 -10.53 -5.41 14.38
C MET A 5 -9.06 -5.00 14.57
N ASN A 6 -8.32 -4.76 13.49
CA ASN A 6 -6.95 -4.28 13.56
C ASN A 6 -6.89 -2.75 13.41
N PHE A 7 -6.33 -2.08 14.41
CA PHE A 7 -5.91 -0.69 14.31
C PHE A 7 -4.74 -0.62 13.32
N GLY A 8 -4.99 -0.13 12.10
CA GLY A 8 -3.98 0.05 11.06
C GLY A 8 -4.45 1.11 10.05
N GLU A 9 -3.49 1.79 9.44
CA GLU A 9 -3.76 2.77 8.39
C GLU A 9 -3.93 2.06 7.04
N LEU A 10 -4.43 2.76 6.02
CA LEU A 10 -4.61 2.19 4.68
C LEU A 10 -3.30 1.57 4.12
N GLU A 11 -2.17 2.06 4.59
CA GLU A 11 -0.84 1.64 4.19
C GLU A 11 -0.44 0.26 4.73
N ASP A 12 -0.97 -0.15 5.89
CA ASP A 12 -0.84 -1.52 6.41
C ASP A 12 -1.51 -2.54 5.46
N PHE A 13 -2.58 -2.10 4.81
CA PHE A 13 -3.24 -2.91 3.80
C PHE A 13 -2.44 -2.99 2.52
N ILE A 14 -2.00 -1.84 2.00
CA ILE A 14 -1.28 -1.79 0.73
C ILE A 14 0.02 -2.57 0.81
N ALA A 15 0.75 -2.47 1.92
CA ALA A 15 1.98 -3.23 2.13
C ALA A 15 1.74 -4.76 2.04
N LYS A 16 0.59 -5.26 2.52
CA LYS A 16 0.22 -6.70 2.44
C LYS A 16 -0.12 -7.16 1.02
N MET A 17 -0.40 -6.23 0.12
CA MET A 17 -0.73 -6.52 -1.27
C MET A 17 0.51 -6.44 -2.18
N ILE A 18 1.61 -5.83 -1.73
CA ILE A 18 2.87 -5.81 -2.49
C ILE A 18 3.42 -7.25 -2.57
N PRO A 19 3.74 -7.77 -3.78
CA PRO A 19 4.30 -9.12 -3.92
C PRO A 19 5.60 -9.26 -3.11
N GLN A 20 5.75 -10.37 -2.38
CA GLN A 20 6.98 -10.64 -1.63
C GLN A 20 8.23 -10.70 -2.52
N SER A 21 8.05 -11.03 -3.80
CA SER A 21 9.10 -11.06 -4.82
C SER A 21 9.38 -9.71 -5.47
N ASP A 22 8.69 -8.62 -5.08
CA ASP A 22 8.91 -7.29 -5.67
C ASP A 22 10.33 -6.77 -5.32
N PRO A 23 11.18 -6.50 -6.32
CA PRO A 23 12.58 -6.12 -6.09
C PRO A 23 12.75 -4.68 -5.61
N VAL A 24 11.71 -3.85 -5.69
CA VAL A 24 11.75 -2.42 -5.36
C VAL A 24 11.27 -2.18 -3.93
N TRP A 25 10.37 -2.99 -3.40
CA TRP A 25 9.85 -2.85 -2.05
C TRP A 25 10.95 -2.80 -0.97
N PRO A 26 11.93 -3.73 -0.92
CA PRO A 26 13.05 -3.63 0.01
C PRO A 26 13.92 -2.39 -0.20
N ARG A 27 14.02 -1.86 -1.43
CA ARG A 27 14.80 -0.66 -1.74
C ARG A 27 14.12 0.60 -1.24
N ALA A 28 12.81 0.70 -1.43
CA ALA A 28 11.99 1.79 -0.89
C ALA A 28 12.07 1.82 0.65
N GLY A 29 11.99 0.64 1.29
CA GLY A 29 12.21 0.48 2.73
C GLY A 29 13.55 1.05 3.18
N ARG A 30 14.66 0.57 2.59
CA ARG A 30 16.01 1.04 2.91
C ARG A 30 16.22 2.53 2.66
N TYR A 31 15.62 3.08 1.61
CA TYR A 31 15.70 4.51 1.33
C TYR A 31 15.08 5.33 2.47
N ILE A 32 13.86 4.99 2.89
CA ILE A 32 13.16 5.68 3.98
C ILE A 32 13.86 5.47 5.33
N ASP A 33 14.27 4.23 5.63
CA ASP A 33 14.96 3.90 6.88
C ASP A 33 16.35 4.57 6.98
N GLY A 34 16.96 4.88 5.84
CA GLY A 34 18.26 5.56 5.75
C GLY A 34 18.20 7.08 5.92
N ILE A 35 17.01 7.69 5.98
CA ILE A 35 16.88 9.14 6.20
C ILE A 35 17.19 9.44 7.68
N PRO A 36 18.18 10.28 8.00
CA PRO A 36 18.45 10.71 9.36
C PRO A 36 17.23 11.38 10.00
N ASP A 37 17.00 11.16 11.30
CA ASP A 37 15.80 11.64 12.01
C ASP A 37 15.60 13.15 11.88
N GLU A 38 16.69 13.92 11.93
CA GLU A 38 16.71 15.38 11.73
C GLU A 38 16.30 15.86 10.34
N HIS A 39 16.33 14.97 9.35
CA HIS A 39 15.89 15.22 7.97
C HIS A 39 14.52 14.60 7.66
N ARG A 40 13.96 13.79 8.56
CA ARG A 40 12.62 13.21 8.36
C ARG A 40 11.56 14.30 8.48
N GLN A 41 10.76 14.45 7.42
CA GLN A 41 9.59 15.34 7.39
C GLN A 41 8.28 14.59 7.71
N PHE A 42 8.39 13.40 8.33
CA PHE A 42 7.27 12.59 8.77
C PHE A 42 7.57 12.02 10.16
N PRO A 43 6.56 11.83 11.01
CA PRO A 43 6.75 11.21 12.32
C PRO A 43 6.94 9.70 12.20
N GLU A 44 7.60 9.08 13.17
CA GLU A 44 7.96 7.65 13.13
C GLU A 44 6.77 6.72 12.87
N HIS A 45 5.61 6.99 13.49
CA HIS A 45 4.39 6.19 13.28
C HIS A 45 3.86 6.23 11.83
N LYS A 46 4.35 7.14 10.99
CA LYS A 46 4.04 7.22 9.53
C LYS A 46 5.14 6.62 8.66
N SER A 47 6.13 5.93 9.22
CA SER A 47 7.24 5.32 8.46
C SER A 47 6.74 4.35 7.39
N LEU A 48 5.74 3.52 7.70
CA LEU A 48 5.15 2.61 6.71
C LEU A 48 4.54 3.37 5.52
N ARG A 49 3.83 4.46 5.80
CA ARG A 49 3.26 5.32 4.77
C ARG A 49 4.34 5.91 3.86
N ALA A 50 5.43 6.40 4.44
CA ALA A 50 6.56 6.91 3.66
C ALA A 50 7.16 5.81 2.75
N LYS A 51 7.29 4.57 3.24
CA LYS A 51 7.78 3.42 2.45
C LYS A 51 6.86 3.09 1.28
N VAL A 52 5.55 3.03 1.51
CA VAL A 52 4.58 2.77 0.44
C VAL A 52 4.61 3.89 -0.60
N HIS A 53 4.68 5.16 -0.19
CA HIS A 53 4.81 6.28 -1.12
C HIS A 53 6.11 6.24 -1.94
N ALA A 54 7.25 5.90 -1.32
CA ALA A 54 8.51 5.73 -2.04
C ALA A 54 8.44 4.58 -3.06
N TRP A 55 7.79 3.47 -2.71
CA TRP A 55 7.56 2.35 -3.62
C TRP A 55 6.61 2.68 -4.77
N MET A 56 5.56 3.46 -4.52
CA MET A 56 4.65 3.93 -5.57
C MET A 56 5.33 4.91 -6.53
N ALA A 57 6.28 5.72 -6.03
CA ALA A 57 7.01 6.69 -6.85
C ALA A 57 7.86 6.03 -7.96
N THR A 58 8.16 4.74 -7.86
CA THR A 58 8.92 3.99 -8.86
C THR A 58 8.06 3.31 -9.92
N ARG A 59 6.72 3.40 -9.82
CA ARG A 59 5.81 2.80 -10.79
C ARG A 59 5.79 3.66 -12.07
N SER A 60 5.44 3.05 -13.20
CA SER A 60 5.38 3.72 -14.51
C SER A 60 4.51 4.98 -14.49
N ARG A 61 3.52 5.04 -13.59
CA ARG A 61 2.69 6.20 -13.34
C ARG A 61 2.60 6.49 -11.84
N PRO A 62 3.50 7.33 -11.28
CA PRO A 62 3.45 7.69 -9.87
C PRO A 62 2.18 8.52 -9.62
N ARG A 63 1.16 7.88 -9.07
CA ARG A 63 -0.18 8.43 -8.86
C ARG A 63 -0.46 8.57 -7.35
N PRO A 64 -1.42 9.41 -6.95
CA PRO A 64 -1.95 9.39 -5.59
C PRO A 64 -2.40 7.98 -5.20
N MET A 65 -2.08 7.56 -3.98
CA MET A 65 -2.34 6.20 -3.46
C MET A 65 -3.76 5.68 -3.75
N TRP A 66 -4.77 6.54 -3.60
CA TRP A 66 -6.17 6.21 -3.82
C TRP A 66 -6.52 5.90 -5.28
N SER A 67 -5.75 6.43 -6.24
CA SER A 67 -5.98 6.21 -7.68
C SER A 67 -5.23 5.01 -8.24
N GLY A 68 -4.28 4.42 -7.49
CA GLY A 68 -3.64 3.16 -7.88
C GLY A 68 -4.58 1.96 -7.79
N ILE A 69 -5.62 2.04 -6.95
CA ILE A 69 -6.63 0.99 -6.74
C ILE A 69 -7.52 0.80 -7.98
N THR A 70 -7.71 1.84 -8.79
CA THR A 70 -8.71 1.87 -9.87
C THR A 70 -8.18 1.53 -11.27
N GLU A 71 -6.86 1.51 -11.51
CA GLU A 71 -6.31 1.40 -12.87
C GLU A 71 -5.49 0.12 -13.15
N ASN A 72 -5.67 -0.96 -12.38
CA ASN A 72 -5.00 -2.26 -12.65
C ASN A 72 -3.46 -2.26 -12.50
N ASP A 73 -2.85 -1.14 -12.08
CA ASP A 73 -1.41 -1.04 -11.73
C ASP A 73 -1.05 -1.90 -10.50
N LEU A 74 -2.07 -2.28 -9.74
CA LEU A 74 -1.98 -3.18 -8.64
C LEU A 74 -2.44 -4.58 -9.08
N VAL A 75 -1.66 -5.22 -9.96
CA VAL A 75 -1.81 -6.65 -10.22
C VAL A 75 -1.30 -7.38 -8.99
N PHE A 76 -2.24 -7.61 -8.08
CA PHE A 76 -2.02 -8.18 -6.77
C PHE A 76 -2.25 -9.68 -6.83
N GLU A 77 -1.25 -10.45 -6.42
CA GLU A 77 -1.32 -11.89 -6.10
C GLU A 77 -1.21 -12.04 -4.57
N PRO A 78 -1.50 -13.21 -3.96
CA PRO A 78 -2.80 -13.89 -3.78
C PRO A 78 -3.76 -13.18 -2.79
N ASN A 79 -3.35 -12.07 -2.17
CA ASN A 79 -4.14 -11.39 -1.12
C ASN A 79 -5.23 -10.44 -1.67
N SER A 80 -5.21 -10.17 -2.96
CA SER A 80 -6.24 -9.40 -3.70
C SER A 80 -7.62 -10.02 -3.65
N THR A 81 -7.70 -11.35 -3.74
CA THR A 81 -8.97 -12.07 -3.70
C THR A 81 -9.71 -11.85 -2.39
N ALA A 82 -8.99 -11.86 -1.25
CA ALA A 82 -9.59 -11.59 0.05
C ALA A 82 -10.15 -10.16 0.16
N PHE A 83 -9.49 -9.21 -0.51
CA PHE A 83 -9.95 -7.82 -0.56
C PHE A 83 -11.15 -7.62 -1.49
N LEU A 84 -11.11 -8.19 -2.69
CA LEU A 84 -12.23 -8.16 -3.62
C LEU A 84 -13.47 -8.79 -3.00
N ASN A 85 -13.30 -9.93 -2.31
CA ASN A 85 -14.38 -10.58 -1.58
C ASN A 85 -14.91 -9.70 -0.43
N TRP A 86 -14.06 -8.94 0.25
CA TRP A 86 -14.51 -7.99 1.26
C TRP A 86 -15.25 -6.79 0.66
N LEU A 87 -14.77 -6.22 -0.44
CA LEU A 87 -15.45 -5.14 -1.16
C LEU A 87 -16.82 -5.60 -1.66
N GLN A 88 -16.91 -6.77 -2.28
CA GLN A 88 -18.18 -7.38 -2.70
C GLN A 88 -19.13 -7.60 -1.53
N ARG A 89 -18.62 -8.03 -0.36
CA ARG A 89 -19.47 -8.13 0.84
C ARG A 89 -19.92 -6.79 1.39
N LEU A 90 -19.13 -5.73 1.20
CA LEU A 90 -19.42 -4.40 1.73
C LEU A 90 -20.38 -3.61 0.85
N PHE A 91 -20.23 -3.73 -0.48
CA PHE A 91 -20.98 -2.94 -1.46
C PHE A 91 -21.96 -3.76 -2.32
N GLY A 92 -21.92 -5.09 -2.27
CA GLY A 92 -22.87 -5.95 -3.01
C GLY A 92 -22.80 -5.74 -4.53
N ASP A 93 -23.98 -5.67 -5.17
CA ASP A 93 -24.15 -5.43 -6.61
C ASP A 93 -23.90 -3.96 -7.03
N ASP A 94 -23.70 -3.04 -6.07
CA ASP A 94 -23.42 -1.62 -6.32
C ASP A 94 -21.92 -1.31 -6.50
N LEU A 95 -21.09 -2.35 -6.71
CA LEU A 95 -19.72 -2.18 -7.17
C LEU A 95 -19.72 -1.76 -8.65
N PRO A 96 -19.16 -0.59 -9.01
CA PRO A 96 -19.13 -0.12 -10.40
C PRO A 96 -18.26 -0.98 -11.31
#